data_AF-A0A963RTA6-F1
#
_entry.id   AF-A0A963RTA6-F1
#
_cell.length_a   1.000
_cell.length_b   1.000
_cell.length_c   1.000
_cell.angle_alpha   90.00
_cell.angle_beta   90.00
_cell.angle_gamma   90.00
#
_symmetry.space_group_name_H-M   'P 1'
#
loop_
_entity.id
_entity.type
_entity.pdbx_description
1 polymer ?
#
loop_
_entity_poly.entity_id
_entity_poly.type
_entity_poly.pdbx_seq_one_letter_code
_entity_poly.pdbx_strand_id
1 'polypeptide(L)' 'MSTISEGLAIYCAVTDVGRVRANNEDAVVVDAANGIAVLADGMGGYNAGEVASALAVDLIG' A
#
# COMPACT_ATOMS: atom_id res chain seq x y z
N MET A 1 29.44 3.49 7.57
CA MET A 1 28.21 3.69 6.77
C MET A 1 28.24 2.66 5.66
N SER A 2 27.73 1.45 5.91
CA SER A 2 27.74 0.38 4.92
C SER A 2 26.69 0.69 3.87
N THR A 3 27.13 1.09 2.68
CA THR A 3 26.30 1.19 1.49
C THR A 3 25.79 -0.22 1.21
N ILE A 4 24.51 -0.46 1.52
CA ILE A 4 23.79 -1.59 0.98
C ILE A 4 23.97 -1.48 -0.54
N SER A 5 24.47 -2.53 -1.17
CA SER A 5 24.52 -2.63 -2.63
C SER A 5 23.12 -2.33 -3.15
N GLU A 6 22.92 -1.17 -3.79
CA GLU A 6 21.65 -0.79 -4.41
C GLU A 6 21.36 -1.76 -5.54
N GLY A 7 20.76 -2.90 -5.21
CA GLY A 7 20.15 -3.77 -6.20
C GLY A 7 19.04 -2.98 -6.87
N LEU A 8 19.02 -2.96 -8.19
CA LEU A 8 17.92 -2.37 -8.95
C LEU A 8 16.62 -3.12 -8.59
N ALA A 9 15.81 -2.53 -7.73
CA ALA A 9 14.47 -3.01 -7.43
C ALA A 9 13.47 -2.29 -8.32
N ILE A 10 12.73 -3.06 -9.13
CA ILE A 10 11.60 -2.58 -9.90
C ILE A 10 10.34 -2.95 -9.13
N TYR A 11 9.54 -1.95 -8.78
CA TYR A 11 8.29 -2.12 -8.06
C TYR A 11 7.09 -1.92 -9.00
N CYS A 12 6.01 -2.65 -8.75
CA CYS A 12 4.74 -2.48 -9.44
C CYS A 12 3.60 -2.72 -8.45
N ALA A 13 2.57 -1.90 -8.52
CA ALA A 13 1.39 -1.99 -7.68
C ALA A 13 0.14 -1.96 -8.55
N VAL A 14 -0.75 -2.94 -8.35
CA VAL A 14 -2.04 -3.04 -9.02
C VAL A 14 -3.03 -3.55 -7.98
N THR A 15 -4.21 -2.94 -7.92
CA THR A 15 -5.31 -3.38 -7.05
C THR A 15 -6.61 -3.40 -7.85
N ASP A 16 -7.56 -4.23 -7.41
CA ASP A 16 -8.87 -4.43 -8.02
C ASP A 16 -9.93 -4.61 -6.93
N VAL A 17 -11.09 -3.99 -7.10
CA VAL A 17 -12.21 -4.08 -6.14
C VAL A 17 -12.83 -5.49 -6.08
N GLY A 18 -12.61 -6.30 -7.10
CA GLY A 18 -13.24 -7.59 -7.28
C GLY A 18 -14.69 -7.46 -7.73
N ARG A 19 -15.45 -8.56 -7.59
CA ARG A 19 -16.82 -8.68 -8.13
C ARG A 19 -17.93 -8.47 -7.10
N VAL A 20 -17.58 -8.43 -5.81
CA VAL A 20 -18.55 -8.52 -4.69
C VAL A 20 -18.61 -7.22 -3.89
N ARG A 21 -17.46 -6.55 -3.68
CA ARG A 21 -17.40 -5.29 -2.93
C ARG A 21 -17.78 -4.12 -3.83
N ALA A 22 -18.39 -3.10 -3.25
CA ALA A 22 -18.68 -1.84 -3.95
C ALA A 22 -17.48 -0.88 -3.94
N ASN A 23 -16.67 -0.94 -2.88
CA ASN A 23 -15.50 -0.11 -2.68
C ASN A 23 -14.27 -0.98 -2.51
N ASN A 24 -13.14 -0.51 -3.05
CA ASN A 24 -11.85 -1.10 -2.78
C ASN A 24 -11.28 -0.50 -1.49
N GLU A 25 -10.98 -1.35 -0.53
CA GLU A 25 -10.42 -0.96 0.77
C GLU A 25 -8.92 -1.23 0.83
N ASP A 26 -8.31 -1.70 -0.26
CA ASP A 26 -6.87 -1.84 -0.40
C ASP A 26 -6.21 -0.50 -0.75
N ALA A 27 -5.08 -0.19 -0.11
CA ALA A 27 -4.22 0.93 -0.45
C ALA A 27 -2.76 0.47 -0.55
N VAL A 28 -2.01 1.01 -1.52
CA VAL A 28 -0.59 0.69 -1.75
C VAL A 28 0.22 1.96 -1.97
N VAL A 29 1.41 2.01 -1.37
CA VAL A 29 2.45 3.01 -1.70
C VAL A 29 3.80 2.32 -1.86
N VAL A 30 4.62 2.86 -2.76
CA VAL A 30 6.01 2.47 -2.94
C VAL A 30 6.88 3.69 -2.75
N ASP A 31 7.70 3.67 -1.70
CA ASP A 31 8.78 4.62 -1.50
C ASP A 31 10.10 3.97 -1.96
N ALA A 32 10.40 4.17 -3.24
CA ALA A 32 11.61 3.64 -3.85
C ALA A 32 12.89 4.28 -3.29
N ALA A 33 12.81 5.49 -2.72
CA ALA A 33 13.99 6.17 -2.18
C ALA A 33 14.48 5.52 -0.89
N ASN A 34 13.55 5.02 -0.07
CA ASN A 34 13.86 4.28 1.16
C ASN A 34 13.80 2.75 0.97
N GLY A 35 13.42 2.27 -0.22
CA GLY A 35 13.29 0.84 -0.52
C GLY A 35 12.09 0.18 0.18
N ILE A 36 11.03 0.94 0.43
CA ILE A 36 9.84 0.53 1.18
C ILE A 36 8.66 0.33 0.22
N ALA A 37 7.90 -0.74 0.43
CA ALA A 37 6.60 -0.94 -0.20
C ALA A 37 5.59 -1.30 0.90
N VAL A 38 4.44 -0.64 0.90
CA VAL A 38 3.38 -0.82 1.89
C VAL A 38 2.09 -1.21 1.19
N LEU A 39 1.40 -2.20 1.76
CA LEU A 39 0.04 -2.60 1.39
C LEU A 39 -0.81 -2.59 2.67
N ALA A 40 -1.94 -1.92 2.64
CA ALA A 40 -2.92 -1.88 3.72
C ALA A 40 -4.30 -2.34 3.21
N ASP A 41 -4.94 -3.26 3.92
CA ASP A 41 -6.31 -3.73 3.66
C ASP A 41 -7.22 -3.17 4.77
N GLY A 42 -8.17 -2.32 4.37
CA GLY A 42 -9.17 -1.78 5.27
C GLY A 42 -10.19 -2.85 5.66
N MET A 43 -10.44 -3.02 6.96
CA MET A 43 -11.39 -4.04 7.42
C MET A 43 -12.82 -3.74 6.96
N GLY A 44 -13.30 -4.48 5.96
CA GLY A 44 -14.66 -4.39 5.47
C GLY A 44 -15.73 -4.70 6.52
N GLY A 45 -16.84 -3.95 6.46
CA GLY A 45 -17.96 -4.05 7.39
C GLY A 45 -17.92 -3.05 8.55
N TYR A 46 -16.82 -2.30 8.70
CA TYR A 46 -16.77 -1.06 9.48
C TYR A 46 -16.90 0.15 8.55
N ASN A 47 -17.40 1.27 9.07
CA ASN A 47 -17.46 2.50 8.27
C ASN A 47 -16.03 2.96 7.92
N ALA A 48 -15.81 3.25 6.62
CA ALA A 48 -14.62 3.90 6.09
C ALA A 48 -13.33 3.06 6.15
N GLY A 49 -13.40 1.76 5.80
CA GLY A 49 -12.22 0.91 5.65
C GLY A 49 -11.21 1.49 4.65
N GLU A 50 -11.69 2.11 3.57
CA GLU A 50 -10.87 2.79 2.57
C GLU A 50 -10.09 3.99 3.14
N VAL A 51 -10.64 4.66 4.16
CA VAL A 51 -9.97 5.79 4.82
C VAL A 51 -8.88 5.28 5.76
N ALA A 52 -9.13 4.17 6.46
CA ALA A 52 -8.16 3.58 7.36
C ALA A 52 -6.93 3.04 6.60
N SER A 53 -7.13 2.36 5.48
CA SER A 53 -6.03 1.86 4.65
C SER A 53 -5.26 2.98 3.97
N ALA A 54 -5.93 4.03 3.48
CA ALA A 54 -5.28 5.23 2.94
C ALA A 54 -4.39 5.93 3.98
N LEU A 55 -4.90 6.14 5.20
CA LEU A 55 -4.12 6.73 6.29
C LEU A 55 -2.89 5.89 6.67
N ALA A 56 -3.01 4.57 6.61
CA ALA A 56 -1.90 3.67 6.94
C ALA A 56 -0.76 3.78 5.93
N VAL A 57 -1.07 3.82 4.63
CA VAL A 57 -0.03 3.98 3.61
C VAL A 57 0.58 5.39 3.62
N ASP A 58 -0.23 6.43 3.82
CA ASP A 58 0.23 7.83 3.89
C ASP A 58 1.12 8.12 5.11
N LEU A 59 0.96 7.37 6.21
CA LEU A 59 1.77 7.55 7.42
C LEU A 59 3.14 6.85 7.31
N ILE A 60 3.22 5.75 6.54
CA ILE A 60 4.39 4.88 6.48
C ILE A 60 5.28 5.19 5.28
N GLY A 61 4.68 5.45 4.11
CA GLY A 61 5.39 5.85 2.89
C GLY A 61 5.64 7.35 2.82
#